data_AF-A0A9D4WUV0-F1
#
_entry.id   AF-A0A9D4WUV0-F1
#
_cell.length_a   1.000
_cell.length_b   1.000
_cell.length_c   1.000
_cell.angle_alpha   90.00
_cell.angle_beta   90.00
_cell.angle_gamma   90.00
#
_symmetry.space_group_name_H-M   'P 1'
#
loop_
_entity.id
_entity.type
_entity.pdbx_description
1 polymer ?
#
loop_
_entity_poly.entity_id
_entity_poly.type
_entity_poly.pdbx_seq_one_letter_code
_entity_poly.pdbx_strand_id
1 'polypeptide(L)'
;MGKRNLKRKKEEIAEDCCFFCKDGGNMRVCDFKDCLKTYHAECVNEDASFLTSNNNWCCAVCGKCYYDVDFALVKRNRGFCRHCSKLAFLIEKNADVDSDGEKIDMKDPATFESYFVEYYEVIKRKEGLNSQNAYIA
;
A
#
# COMPACT_ATOMS: atom_id res chain seq x y z
N MET A 1 -21.66 5.01 12.33
CA MET A 1 -22.23 5.90 11.29
C MET A 1 -21.41 7.19 11.28
N GLY A 2 -20.73 7.56 10.18
CA GLY A 2 -19.87 8.76 10.18
C GLY A 2 -18.95 8.99 8.95
N LYS A 3 -18.80 8.00 8.06
CA LYS A 3 -17.80 8.07 6.97
C LYS A 3 -18.17 9.00 5.80
N ARG A 4 -19.46 9.32 5.58
CA ARG A 4 -19.91 10.08 4.40
C ARG A 4 -19.46 11.55 4.39
N ASN A 5 -19.33 12.19 5.54
CA ASN A 5 -18.91 13.60 5.62
C ASN A 5 -17.39 13.80 5.47
N LEU A 6 -16.58 12.81 5.86
CA LEU A 6 -15.12 12.91 5.73
C LEU A 6 -14.67 12.73 4.27
N LYS A 7 -15.34 11.85 3.52
CA LYS A 7 -15.03 11.59 2.10
C LYS A 7 -15.16 12.84 1.24
N ARG A 8 -16.27 13.59 1.40
CA ARG A 8 -16.52 14.84 0.66
C ARG A 8 -15.45 15.92 0.90
N LYS A 9 -14.99 16.09 2.14
CA LYS A 9 -13.94 17.07 2.46
C LYS A 9 -12.59 16.72 1.81
N LYS A 10 -12.34 15.44 1.62
CA LYS A 10 -11.07 14.96 1.09
C LYS A 10 -10.94 15.18 -0.41
N GLU A 11 -12.04 15.04 -1.14
CA GLU A 11 -12.13 15.32 -2.58
C GLU A 11 -11.79 16.78 -2.92
N GLU A 12 -11.99 17.72 -1.98
CA GLU A 12 -11.70 19.14 -2.18
C GLU A 12 -10.21 19.51 -2.02
N ILE A 13 -9.46 18.72 -1.25
CA ILE A 13 -8.04 18.97 -0.94
C ILE A 13 -7.10 17.94 -1.57
N ALA A 14 -7.65 16.97 -2.31
CA ALA A 14 -6.87 15.92 -2.93
C ALA A 14 -5.99 16.45 -4.09
N GLU A 15 -4.94 15.69 -4.42
CA GLU A 15 -4.07 15.98 -5.56
C GLU A 15 -4.89 16.03 -6.87
N ASP A 16 -4.64 17.04 -7.71
CA ASP A 16 -5.33 17.29 -8.98
C ASP A 16 -4.77 16.46 -10.15
N CYS A 17 -3.71 15.68 -9.89
CA CYS A 17 -3.06 14.79 -10.83
C CYS A 17 -3.02 13.36 -10.31
N CYS A 18 -3.08 12.40 -11.22
CA CYS A 18 -2.97 10.99 -10.87
C CYS A 18 -1.56 10.71 -10.35
N PHE A 19 -1.49 9.98 -9.24
CA PHE A 19 -0.21 9.60 -8.66
C PHE A 19 0.69 8.81 -9.64
N PHE A 20 0.12 8.05 -10.59
CA PHE A 20 0.88 7.25 -11.57
C PHE A 20 1.33 8.04 -12.79
N CYS A 21 0.39 8.52 -13.60
CA CYS A 21 0.72 9.17 -14.88
C CYS A 21 1.01 10.66 -14.76
N LYS A 22 0.72 11.28 -13.61
CA LYS A 22 0.81 12.74 -13.37
C LYS A 22 -0.14 13.57 -14.23
N ASP A 23 -1.09 12.94 -14.90
CA ASP A 23 -2.15 13.63 -15.64
C ASP A 23 -3.39 13.86 -14.77
N GLY A 24 -4.14 14.92 -15.06
CA GLY A 24 -5.44 15.17 -14.45
C GLY A 24 -6.56 14.32 -15.05
N GLY A 25 -7.80 14.53 -14.61
CA GLY A 25 -8.99 13.87 -15.16
C GLY A 25 -9.87 13.20 -14.10
N ASN A 26 -10.69 12.24 -14.53
CA ASN A 26 -11.62 11.57 -13.64
C ASN A 26 -10.91 10.52 -12.78
N MET A 27 -10.73 10.82 -11.51
CA MET A 27 -9.90 10.06 -10.59
C MET A 27 -10.60 9.87 -9.25
N ARG A 28 -10.21 8.82 -8.55
CA ARG A 28 -10.68 8.55 -7.21
C ARG A 28 -9.61 8.86 -6.18
N VAL A 29 -10.04 9.50 -5.09
CA VAL A 29 -9.20 9.72 -3.90
C VAL A 29 -9.09 8.42 -3.11
N CYS A 30 -7.89 8.12 -2.61
CA CYS A 30 -7.68 7.04 -1.64
C CYS A 30 -8.57 7.24 -0.40
N ASP A 31 -9.27 6.21 0.08
CA ASP A 31 -10.14 6.31 1.27
C ASP A 31 -9.36 6.23 2.60
N PHE A 32 -8.03 6.05 2.54
CA PHE A 32 -7.20 5.93 3.74
C PHE A 32 -6.94 7.29 4.40
N LYS A 33 -7.46 7.50 5.61
CA LYS A 33 -7.21 8.68 6.49
C LYS A 33 -6.99 9.97 5.68
N ASP A 34 -5.80 10.56 5.79
CA ASP A 34 -5.41 11.84 5.20
C ASP A 34 -4.62 11.68 3.90
N CYS A 35 -4.56 10.49 3.29
CA CYS A 35 -3.85 10.27 2.03
C CYS A 35 -4.54 10.98 0.86
N LEU A 36 -3.97 12.08 0.38
CA LEU A 36 -4.57 12.94 -0.66
C LEU A 36 -4.34 12.47 -2.10
N LYS A 37 -3.76 11.28 -2.29
CA LYS A 37 -3.43 10.74 -3.61
C LYS A 37 -4.68 10.36 -4.40
N THR A 38 -4.67 10.69 -5.70
CA THR A 38 -5.74 10.38 -6.64
C THR A 38 -5.26 9.46 -7.76
N TYR A 39 -6.20 8.68 -8.31
CA TYR A 39 -5.91 7.61 -9.26
C TYR A 39 -6.99 7.48 -10.33
N HIS A 40 -6.62 7.41 -11.61
CA HIS A 40 -7.55 6.96 -12.66
C HIS A 40 -7.82 5.48 -12.49
N ALA A 41 -9.05 5.05 -12.82
CA ALA A 41 -9.44 3.64 -12.81
C ALA A 41 -8.49 2.78 -13.66
N GLU A 42 -8.19 3.22 -14.88
CA GLU A 42 -7.28 2.51 -15.79
C GLU A 42 -5.84 2.41 -15.24
N CYS A 43 -5.32 3.47 -14.62
CA CYS A 43 -3.99 3.46 -14.00
C CYS A 43 -3.89 2.46 -12.84
N VAL A 44 -5.02 2.09 -12.23
CA VAL A 44 -5.09 1.09 -11.17
C VAL A 44 -5.59 -0.28 -11.64
N ASN A 45 -5.77 -0.49 -12.95
CA ASN A 45 -6.35 -1.71 -13.55
C ASN A 45 -7.77 -2.02 -13.03
N GLU A 46 -8.56 -0.99 -12.82
CA GLU A 46 -9.96 -1.09 -12.45
C GLU A 46 -10.85 -0.52 -13.57
N ASP A 47 -12.13 -0.89 -13.57
CA ASP A 47 -13.10 -0.32 -14.50
C ASP A 47 -13.72 0.97 -13.95
N ALA A 48 -14.53 1.66 -14.77
CA ALA A 48 -15.13 2.95 -14.40
C ALA A 48 -15.99 2.90 -13.12
N SER A 49 -16.50 1.74 -12.71
CA SER A 49 -17.23 1.56 -11.44
C SER A 49 -16.36 1.85 -10.23
N PHE A 50 -15.03 1.73 -10.35
CA PHE A 50 -14.07 2.10 -9.31
C PHE A 50 -14.26 3.53 -8.82
N LEU A 51 -14.50 4.46 -9.75
CA LEU A 51 -14.62 5.88 -9.45
C LEU A 51 -15.87 6.20 -8.63
N THR A 52 -16.95 5.45 -8.84
CA THR A 52 -18.25 5.67 -8.19
C THR A 52 -18.51 4.71 -7.03
N SER A 53 -17.64 3.71 -6.82
CA SER A 53 -17.79 2.70 -5.80
C SER A 53 -17.75 3.29 -4.38
N ASN A 54 -18.66 2.78 -3.54
CA ASN A 54 -18.71 3.09 -2.11
C ASN A 54 -17.86 2.13 -1.26
N ASN A 55 -17.22 1.13 -1.87
CA ASN A 55 -16.35 0.21 -1.17
C ASN A 55 -15.04 0.91 -0.80
N ASN A 56 -14.60 0.84 0.45
CA ASN A 56 -13.33 1.42 0.88
C ASN A 56 -12.17 0.88 0.03
N TRP A 57 -11.39 1.78 -0.58
CA TRP A 57 -10.19 1.45 -1.34
C TRP A 57 -9.00 2.28 -0.87
N CYS A 58 -7.86 1.60 -0.66
CA CYS A 58 -6.63 2.22 -0.18
C CYS A 58 -5.48 1.90 -1.14
N CYS A 59 -4.67 2.90 -1.48
CA CYS A 59 -3.46 2.73 -2.29
C CYS A 59 -2.30 2.08 -1.51
N ALA A 60 -2.29 2.23 -0.18
CA ALA A 60 -1.32 1.58 0.68
C ALA A 60 -1.75 0.16 1.04
N VAL A 61 -0.80 -0.77 1.01
CA VAL A 61 -1.01 -2.12 1.51
C VAL A 61 -0.98 -2.07 3.04
N CYS A 62 0.14 -1.61 3.62
CA CYS A 62 0.34 -1.59 5.07
C CYS A 62 -0.40 -0.43 5.78
N GLY A 63 -0.97 -0.66 6.96
CA GLY A 63 -1.63 0.39 7.75
C GLY A 63 -0.68 1.46 8.33
N LYS A 64 0.63 1.16 8.43
CA LYS A 64 1.70 2.07 8.90
C LYS A 64 2.27 2.98 7.81
N CYS A 65 1.78 2.87 6.57
CA CYS A 65 2.20 3.61 5.38
C CYS A 65 1.81 5.11 5.44
N TYR A 66 1.65 5.67 6.64
CA TYR A 66 1.09 6.98 6.95
C TYR A 66 2.11 8.12 6.92
N TYR A 67 3.40 7.83 7.11
CA TYR A 67 4.47 8.84 7.22
C TYR A 67 5.67 8.62 6.30
N ASP A 68 5.72 7.49 5.60
CA ASP A 68 6.87 7.18 4.75
C ASP A 68 6.67 7.87 3.40
N VAL A 69 7.61 8.75 3.04
CA VAL A 69 7.63 9.42 1.73
C VAL A 69 7.98 8.46 0.61
N ASP A 70 8.62 7.34 0.96
CA ASP A 70 9.11 6.32 0.04
C ASP A 70 8.28 5.03 0.16
N PHE A 71 7.66 4.64 -0.95
CA PHE A 71 6.96 3.37 -1.08
C PHE A 71 7.67 2.49 -2.11
N ALA A 72 8.02 1.28 -1.70
CA ALA A 72 8.38 0.24 -2.66
C ALA A 72 7.10 -0.22 -3.34
N LEU A 73 7.00 0.04 -4.65
CA LEU A 73 5.98 -0.54 -5.50
C LEU A 73 6.17 -2.05 -5.50
N VAL A 74 5.15 -2.76 -5.02
CA VAL A 74 5.19 -4.22 -4.94
C VAL A 74 4.48 -4.78 -6.16
N LYS A 75 3.26 -4.30 -6.43
CA LYS A 75 2.54 -4.68 -7.65
C LYS A 75 1.51 -3.63 -8.01
N ARG A 76 1.57 -3.14 -9.25
CA ARG A 76 0.61 -2.16 -9.81
C ARG A 76 0.49 -0.91 -8.94
N ASN A 77 -0.58 -0.83 -8.15
CA ASN A 77 -0.97 0.28 -7.30
C ASN A 77 -0.85 -0.02 -5.80
N ARG A 78 -0.24 -1.16 -5.46
CA ARG A 78 -0.03 -1.65 -4.11
C ARG A 78 1.44 -1.44 -3.73
N GLY A 79 1.67 -0.69 -2.65
CA GLY A 79 3.01 -0.41 -2.13
C GLY A 79 3.18 -0.78 -0.65
N PHE A 80 4.41 -1.15 -0.29
CA PHE A 80 4.85 -1.22 1.10
C PHE A 80 5.64 0.05 1.45
N CYS A 81 5.53 0.52 2.70
CA CYS A 81 6.50 1.49 3.22
C CYS A 81 7.90 0.85 3.30
N ARG A 82 8.94 1.65 3.53
CA ARG A 82 10.33 1.17 3.58
C ARG A 82 10.52 0.02 4.56
N HIS A 83 9.90 0.12 5.74
CA HIS A 83 9.97 -0.94 6.75
C HIS A 83 9.25 -2.23 6.33
N CYS A 84 8.01 -2.14 5.83
CA CYS A 84 7.29 -3.32 5.34
C CYS A 84 7.94 -3.94 4.10
N SER A 85 8.59 -3.13 3.26
CA SER A 85 9.36 -3.60 2.12
C SER A 85 10.59 -4.39 2.58
N LYS A 86 11.36 -3.88 3.56
CA LYS A 86 12.46 -4.62 4.21
C LYS A 86 12.00 -5.96 4.78
N LEU A 87 10.89 -5.97 5.53
CA LEU A 87 10.36 -7.21 6.11
C LEU A 87 9.92 -8.21 5.02
N ALA A 88 9.22 -7.74 3.98
CA ALA A 88 8.82 -8.58 2.86
C ALA A 88 10.05 -9.20 2.15
N PHE A 89 11.09 -8.41 1.94
CA PHE A 89 12.36 -8.88 1.36
C PHE A 89 13.00 -9.97 2.22
N LEU A 90 13.07 -9.77 3.54
CA LEU A 90 13.66 -10.75 4.45
C LEU A 90 12.87 -12.07 4.47
N ILE A 91 11.54 -11.99 4.44
CA ILE A 91 10.68 -13.18 4.32
C ILE A 91 10.96 -13.93 3.01
N GLU A 92 11.03 -13.23 1.87
CA GLU A 92 11.32 -13.85 0.56
C GLU A 92 12.73 -14.46 0.48
N LYS A 93 13.71 -13.87 1.19
CA LYS A 93 15.08 -14.39 1.29
C LYS A 93 15.24 -15.46 2.37
N ASN A 94 14.19 -15.72 3.15
CA ASN A 94 14.22 -16.60 4.30
C ASN A 94 15.38 -16.24 5.26
N ALA A 95 15.57 -14.94 5.47
CA ALA A 95 16.64 -14.35 6.26
C ALA A 95 16.06 -13.63 7.50
N ASP A 96 16.81 -13.65 8.60
CA ASP A 96 16.46 -13.03 9.89
C ASP A 96 17.38 -11.84 10.24
N VAL A 97 18.27 -11.43 9.34
CA VAL A 97 19.18 -10.30 9.53
C VAL A 97 19.01 -9.33 8.37
N ASP A 98 18.79 -8.05 8.70
CA ASP A 98 18.62 -7.00 7.70
C ASP A 98 19.97 -6.50 7.13
N SER A 99 19.92 -5.62 6.13
CA SER A 99 21.13 -5.07 5.50
C SER A 99 21.97 -4.20 6.43
N ASP A 100 21.41 -3.73 7.55
CA ASP A 100 22.10 -2.94 8.57
C ASP A 100 22.70 -3.85 9.67
N GLY A 101 22.46 -5.17 9.59
CA GLY A 101 22.95 -6.16 10.55
C GLY A 101 22.03 -6.38 11.75
N GLU A 102 20.83 -5.78 11.76
CA GLU A 102 19.86 -5.98 12.82
C GLU A 102 19.18 -7.33 12.69
N LYS A 103 19.14 -8.08 13.80
CA LYS A 103 18.45 -9.36 13.86
C LYS A 103 16.97 -9.13 14.11
N ILE A 104 16.14 -9.53 13.16
CA ILE A 104 14.69 -9.38 13.21
C ILE A 104 14.06 -10.71 13.65
N ASP A 105 13.41 -10.71 14.81
CA ASP A 105 12.67 -11.87 15.29
C ASP A 105 11.25 -11.92 14.69
N MET A 106 11.10 -12.73 13.66
CA MET A 106 9.82 -12.99 12.99
C MET A 106 8.97 -14.07 13.69
N LYS A 107 9.51 -14.74 14.72
CA LYS A 107 8.85 -15.85 15.40
C LYS A 107 8.19 -15.46 16.72
N ASP A 108 8.58 -14.33 17.30
CA ASP A 108 7.96 -13.81 18.51
C ASP A 108 6.54 -13.26 18.18
N PRO A 109 5.46 -13.92 18.65
CA PRO A 109 4.09 -13.48 18.36
C PRO A 109 3.72 -12.15 19.01
N ALA A 110 4.53 -11.62 19.94
CA ALA A 110 4.35 -10.30 20.52
C ALA A 110 4.90 -9.16 19.63
N THR A 111 5.65 -9.48 18.57
CA THR A 111 6.28 -8.47 17.70
C THR A 111 5.40 -8.14 16.50
N PHE A 112 5.59 -6.94 15.97
CA PHE A 112 4.91 -6.49 14.75
C PHE A 112 5.29 -7.35 13.55
N GLU A 113 6.52 -7.84 13.55
CA GLU A 113 7.16 -8.62 12.51
C GLU A 113 6.48 -9.98 12.34
N SER A 114 6.09 -10.64 13.44
CA SER A 114 5.30 -11.87 13.38
C SER A 114 3.92 -11.65 12.72
N TYR A 115 3.19 -10.60 13.12
CA TYR A 115 1.94 -10.23 12.46
C TYR A 115 2.14 -9.88 10.98
N PHE A 116 3.26 -9.25 10.64
CA PHE A 116 3.58 -8.90 9.27
C PHE A 116 3.80 -10.15 8.40
N VAL A 117 4.38 -11.23 8.93
CA VAL A 117 4.52 -12.52 8.20
C VAL A 117 3.16 -13.05 7.77
N GLU A 118 2.21 -13.18 8.71
CA GLU A 118 0.87 -13.68 8.39
C GLU A 118 0.14 -12.79 7.38
N TYR A 119 0.24 -11.48 7.60
CA TYR A 119 -0.32 -10.46 6.72
C TYR A 119 0.27 -10.54 5.30
N TYR A 120 1.58 -10.67 5.19
CA TYR A 120 2.29 -10.77 3.91
C TYR A 120 1.89 -12.02 3.14
N GLU A 121 1.74 -13.17 3.82
CA GLU A 121 1.23 -14.41 3.21
C GLU A 121 -0.21 -14.30 2.68
N VAL A 122 -1.07 -13.54 3.36
CA VAL A 122 -2.43 -13.24 2.85
C VAL A 122 -2.36 -12.38 1.59
N ILE A 123 -1.48 -11.37 1.57
CA ILE A 123 -1.31 -10.51 0.40
C ILE A 123 -0.70 -11.27 -0.76
N LYS A 124 0.33 -12.09 -0.54
CA LYS A 124 0.92 -12.94 -1.59
C LYS A 124 -0.13 -13.78 -2.27
N ARG A 125 -1.03 -14.40 -1.51
CA ARG A 125 -2.15 -15.19 -2.03
C ARG A 125 -3.17 -14.35 -2.80
N LYS A 126 -3.58 -13.20 -2.27
CA LYS A 126 -4.59 -12.33 -2.91
C LYS A 126 -4.09 -11.63 -4.16
N GLU A 127 -2.88 -11.11 -4.11
CA GLU A 127 -2.29 -10.26 -5.15
C GLU A 127 -1.38 -11.05 -6.10
N GLY A 128 -1.08 -12.33 -5.81
CA GLY A 128 -0.14 -13.14 -6.59
C GLY A 128 1.26 -12.50 -6.61
N LEU A 129 1.77 -12.11 -5.44
CA LEU A 129 3.12 -11.58 -5.30
C LEU A 129 4.13 -12.73 -5.29
N ASN A 130 5.24 -12.56 -6.00
CA ASN A 130 6.38 -13.46 -5.98
C ASN A 130 7.66 -12.66 -5.66
N SER A 131 8.77 -13.35 -5.40
CA SER A 131 10.06 -12.77 -5.03
C SER A 131 10.65 -11.78 -6.04
N GLN A 132 10.11 -11.69 -7.27
CA GLN A 132 10.54 -10.74 -8.29
C GLN A 132 9.85 -9.37 -8.16
N ASN A 133 8.74 -9.29 -7.42
CA ASN A 133 7.90 -8.10 -7.28
C ASN A 133 8.29 -7.21 -6.07
N ALA A 134 9.32 -7.59 -5.29
CA ALA A 134 9.75 -6.86 -4.11
C ALA A 134 10.92 -5.88 -4.38
N TYR A 135 10.99 -5.30 -5.57
CA TYR A 135 12.04 -4.35 -5.94
C TYR A 135 11.40 -3.07 -6.49
N ILE A 136 11.64 -1.93 -5.83
CA ILE A 136 12.66 -0.97 -6.30
C ILE A 136 13.35 -0.36 -5.07
N ALA A 137 14.66 -0.15 -5.24
CA ALA A 137 15.63 0.52 -4.38
C ALA A 137 15.32 2.01 -4.12
#